data_AF-A0A958VH36-F1
#
_entry.id   AF-A0A958VH36-F1
#
_cell.length_a   1.000
_cell.length_b   1.000
_cell.length_c   1.000
_cell.angle_alpha   90.00
_cell.angle_beta   90.00
_cell.angle_gamma   90.00
#
_symmetry.space_group_name_H-M   'P 1'
#
loop_
_entity.id
_entity.type
_entity.pdbx_description
1 polymer ?
#
loop_
_entity_poly.entity_id
_entity_poly.type
_entity_poly.pdbx_seq_one_letter_code
_entity_poly.pdbx_strand_id
1 'polypeptide(L)'
;MINEIKDRYRIDLWSYEDFLAFALMYAALADNELVEDEVDLIVKRVGVEREEMARKIMEKLSDSERIDLILSFREKYFPTKADHEKLFNDMKEIFMADGKYNQLEQFIMMYLRRIL
;
A
#
# COMPACT_ATOMS: atom_id res chain seq x y z
N MET A 1 -20.94 0.05 -3.41
CA MET A 1 -19.70 -0.67 -3.06
C MET A 1 -18.53 0.26 -2.76
N ILE A 2 -17.75 0.79 -3.71
CA ILE A 2 -16.54 1.55 -3.33
C ILE A 2 -16.82 2.83 -2.52
N ASN A 3 -17.91 3.56 -2.81
CA ASN A 3 -18.30 4.73 -2.03
C ASN A 3 -18.67 4.39 -0.58
N GLU A 4 -19.30 3.24 -0.34
CA GLU A 4 -19.60 2.76 1.03
C GLU A 4 -18.32 2.40 1.79
N ILE A 5 -17.32 1.85 1.10
CA ILE A 5 -16.00 1.55 1.67
C ILE A 5 -15.27 2.86 1.98
N LYS A 6 -15.32 3.83 1.06
CA LYS A 6 -14.76 5.18 1.25
C LYS A 6 -15.31 5.86 2.49
N ASP A 7 -16.63 5.81 2.66
CA ASP A 7 -17.31 6.37 3.82
C ASP A 7 -17.00 5.59 5.10
N ARG A 8 -17.03 4.25 5.05
CA ARG A 8 -16.78 3.38 6.21
C ARG A 8 -15.40 3.60 6.81
N TYR A 9 -14.37 3.73 5.98
CA TYR A 9 -12.98 3.89 6.42
C TYR A 9 -12.45 5.32 6.33
N ARG A 10 -13.33 6.28 5.99
CA ARG A 10 -13.02 7.70 5.81
C ARG A 10 -11.76 7.92 4.95
N ILE A 11 -11.73 7.27 3.79
CA ILE A 11 -10.59 7.23 2.86
C ILE A 11 -10.12 8.63 2.46
N ASP A 12 -11.02 9.61 2.38
CA ASP A 12 -10.67 11.00 2.07
C ASP A 12 -9.73 11.64 3.11
N LEU A 13 -9.78 11.16 4.36
CA LEU A 13 -8.93 11.63 5.46
C LEU A 13 -7.56 10.94 5.52
N TRP A 14 -7.34 9.89 4.72
CA TRP A 14 -6.07 9.16 4.74
C TRP A 14 -4.93 10.06 4.28
N SER A 15 -3.81 9.98 5.00
CA SER A 15 -2.53 10.54 4.56
C SER A 15 -1.92 9.68 3.45
N TYR A 16 -0.80 10.13 2.91
CA TYR A 16 -0.05 9.33 1.95
C TYR A 16 0.50 8.05 2.58
N GLU A 17 0.94 8.13 3.84
CA GLU A 17 1.47 7.00 4.62
C GLU A 17 0.39 5.96 4.94
N ASP A 18 -0.87 6.38 5.14
CA ASP A 18 -2.00 5.46 5.34
C ASP A 18 -2.27 4.65 4.06
N PHE A 19 -2.29 5.34 2.91
CA PHE A 19 -2.38 4.70 1.60
C PHE A 19 -1.21 3.76 1.35
N LEU A 20 0.02 4.21 1.64
CA LEU A 20 1.22 3.43 1.47
C LEU A 20 1.14 2.15 2.31
N ALA A 21 0.78 2.25 3.59
CA ALA A 21 0.60 1.09 4.47
C ALA A 21 -0.34 0.05 3.86
N PHE A 22 -1.48 0.49 3.33
CA PHE A 22 -2.44 -0.38 2.67
C PHE A 22 -1.87 -1.04 1.41
N ALA A 23 -1.20 -0.27 0.55
CA ALA A 23 -0.58 -0.79 -0.67
C ALA A 23 0.54 -1.81 -0.37
N LEU A 24 1.38 -1.55 0.65
CA LEU A 24 2.44 -2.46 1.08
C LEU A 24 1.86 -3.77 1.63
N MET A 25 0.86 -3.68 2.50
CA MET A 25 0.17 -4.86 3.04
C MET A 25 -0.49 -5.68 1.94
N TYR A 26 -1.06 -5.04 0.91
CA TYR A 26 -1.68 -5.75 -0.19
C TYR A 26 -0.67 -6.60 -0.94
N ALA A 27 0.47 -6.00 -1.27
CA ALA A 27 1.53 -6.68 -1.98
C ALA A 27 2.19 -7.78 -1.14
N ALA A 28 2.39 -7.58 0.17
CA ALA A 28 2.91 -8.62 1.06
C ALA A 28 1.95 -9.81 1.27
N LEU A 29 0.65 -9.63 1.01
CA LEU A 29 -0.35 -10.70 1.08
C LEU A 29 -0.58 -11.40 -0.27
N ALA A 30 0.11 -10.99 -1.34
CA ALA A 30 -0.21 -11.43 -2.70
C ALA A 30 0.10 -12.91 -2.98
N ASP A 31 1.06 -13.50 -2.25
CA ASP A 31 1.37 -14.93 -2.31
C ASP A 31 0.66 -15.76 -1.22
N ASN A 32 -0.19 -15.12 -0.41
CA ASN A 32 -0.85 -15.67 0.78
C ASN A 32 0.09 -16.18 1.89
N GLU A 33 1.38 -15.85 1.87
CA GLU A 33 2.34 -16.18 2.91
C GLU A 33 2.96 -14.90 3.48
N LEU A 34 2.27 -14.25 4.41
CA LEU A 34 2.84 -13.11 5.12
C LEU A 34 3.92 -13.59 6.09
N VAL A 35 5.18 -13.25 5.82
CA VAL A 35 6.30 -13.62 6.68
C VAL A 35 6.58 -12.50 7.69
N GLU A 36 7.01 -12.85 8.91
CA GLU A 36 7.24 -11.89 10.01
C GLU A 36 8.23 -10.77 9.61
N ASP A 37 9.26 -11.11 8.83
CA ASP A 37 10.22 -10.14 8.29
C ASP A 37 9.55 -9.06 7.42
N GLU A 38 8.47 -9.40 6.71
CA GLU A 38 7.75 -8.48 5.85
C GLU A 38 6.88 -7.51 6.65
N VAL A 39 6.24 -8.03 7.70
CA VAL A 39 5.51 -7.21 8.67
C VAL A 39 6.46 -6.22 9.34
N ASP A 40 7.63 -6.68 9.79
CA ASP A 40 8.63 -5.82 10.42
C ASP A 40 9.10 -4.70 9.50
N LEU A 41 9.28 -4.98 8.22
CA LEU A 41 9.64 -3.98 7.22
C LEU A 41 8.52 -2.95 7.02
N ILE A 42 7.26 -3.40 6.96
CA ILE A 42 6.10 -2.51 6.84
C ILE A 42 5.96 -1.66 8.11
N VAL A 43 6.11 -2.24 9.31
CA VAL A 43 6.06 -1.51 10.58
C VAL A 43 7.18 -0.47 10.67
N LYS A 44 8.42 -0.83 10.30
CA LYS A 44 9.54 0.14 10.25
C LYS A 44 9.25 1.31 9.32
N ARG A 45 8.47 1.06 8.28
CA ARG A 45 8.16 2.02 7.23
C ARG A 45 7.04 2.99 7.59
N VAL A 46 5.87 2.47 7.93
CA VAL A 46 4.65 3.26 8.13
C VAL A 46 4.26 3.42 9.60
N GLY A 47 4.97 2.73 10.49
CA GLY A 47 4.62 2.62 11.91
C GLY A 47 3.58 1.55 12.17
N VAL A 48 3.61 1.01 13.40
CA VAL A 48 2.73 -0.08 13.83
C VAL A 48 1.25 0.24 13.71
N GLU A 49 0.85 1.48 14.01
CA GLU A 49 -0.56 1.89 13.97
C GLU A 49 -1.15 1.80 12.56
N ARG A 50 -0.38 2.21 11.54
CA ARG A 50 -0.82 2.19 10.14
C ARG A 50 -0.79 0.80 9.55
N GLU A 51 0.22 0.02 9.92
CA GLU A 51 0.29 -1.39 9.56
C GLU A 51 -0.92 -2.15 10.11
N GLU A 52 -1.21 -2.02 11.41
CA GLU A 52 -2.36 -2.68 12.03
C GLU A 52 -3.68 -2.23 11.42
N MET A 53 -3.82 -0.94 11.13
CA MET A 53 -4.99 -0.38 10.44
C MET A 53 -5.16 -1.03 9.07
N ALA A 54 -4.12 -1.04 8.25
CA ALA A 54 -4.14 -1.64 6.92
C ALA A 54 -4.49 -3.13 6.97
N ARG A 55 -3.86 -3.89 7.87
CA ARG A 55 -4.14 -5.32 8.08
C ARG A 55 -5.60 -5.58 8.44
N LYS A 56 -6.14 -4.85 9.42
CA LYS A 56 -7.55 -4.97 9.85
C LYS A 56 -8.51 -4.70 8.71
N ILE A 57 -8.21 -3.74 7.83
CA ILE A 57 -9.05 -3.44 6.67
C ILE A 57 -8.93 -4.56 5.63
N MET A 58 -7.72 -5.07 5.35
CA MET A 58 -7.50 -6.16 4.39
C MET A 58 -8.33 -7.40 4.73
N GLU A 59 -8.39 -7.80 6.01
CA GLU A 59 -9.18 -8.94 6.48
C GLU A 59 -10.69 -8.79 6.24
N LYS A 60 -11.19 -7.55 6.11
CA LYS A 60 -12.61 -7.24 5.91
C LYS A 60 -12.99 -7.01 4.46
N LEU A 61 -12.02 -6.88 3.57
CA LEU A 61 -12.24 -6.61 2.15
C LEU A 61 -11.90 -7.85 1.31
N SER A 62 -12.74 -8.12 0.32
CA SER A 62 -12.42 -9.05 -0.77
C SER A 62 -11.27 -8.52 -1.63
N ASP A 63 -10.62 -9.38 -2.40
CA ASP A 63 -9.50 -9.01 -3.26
C ASP A 63 -9.85 -7.89 -4.25
N SER A 64 -11.03 -7.96 -4.87
CA SER A 64 -11.56 -6.89 -5.73
C SER A 64 -11.75 -5.57 -5.00
N GLU A 65 -12.23 -5.59 -3.75
CA GLU A 65 -12.42 -4.37 -2.96
C GLU A 65 -11.10 -3.74 -2.52
N ARG A 66 -10.06 -4.55 -2.28
CA ARG A 66 -8.70 -4.08 -1.98
C ARG A 66 -8.10 -3.34 -3.18
N ILE A 67 -8.24 -3.92 -4.37
CA ILE A 67 -7.81 -3.29 -5.62
C ILE A 67 -8.58 -2.00 -5.87
N ASP A 68 -9.92 -2.03 -5.75
CA ASP A 68 -10.75 -0.84 -5.94
C ASP A 68 -10.35 0.29 -4.99
N LEU A 69 -10.01 -0.04 -3.73
CA LEU A 69 -9.56 0.94 -2.75
C LEU A 69 -8.21 1.56 -3.14
N ILE A 70 -7.24 0.74 -3.56
CA ILE A 70 -5.94 1.22 -4.06
C ILE A 70 -6.14 2.15 -5.26
N LEU A 71 -6.95 1.74 -6.25
CA LEU A 71 -7.25 2.52 -7.44
C LEU A 71 -8.04 3.80 -7.12
N SER A 72 -8.80 3.81 -6.03
CA SER A 72 -9.56 4.99 -5.61
C SER A 72 -8.69 6.18 -5.18
N PHE A 73 -7.43 5.93 -4.83
CA PHE A 73 -6.43 6.96 -4.53
C PHE A 73 -5.79 7.57 -5.77
N ARG A 74 -6.05 7.02 -6.96
CA ARG A 74 -5.46 7.51 -8.22
C ARG A 74 -5.70 8.99 -8.44
N GLU A 75 -6.93 9.45 -8.28
CA GLU A 75 -7.26 10.87 -8.48
C GLU A 75 -6.57 11.78 -7.45
N LYS A 76 -6.33 11.27 -6.22
CA LYS A 76 -5.75 12.03 -5.11
C LYS A 76 -4.21 12.08 -5.17
N TYR A 77 -3.57 10.99 -5.55
CA TYR A 77 -2.11 10.83 -5.42
C TYR A 77 -1.38 10.56 -6.73
N PHE A 78 -2.04 10.05 -7.76
CA PHE A 78 -1.37 9.70 -9.03
C PHE A 78 -2.28 9.79 -10.27
N PRO A 79 -2.81 10.98 -10.60
CA PRO A 79 -3.75 11.13 -11.70
C PRO A 79 -3.09 11.02 -13.09
N THR A 80 -1.79 11.33 -13.21
CA THR A 80 -1.06 11.28 -14.48
C THR A 80 0.06 10.24 -14.45
N LYS A 81 0.51 9.79 -15.62
CA LYS A 81 1.67 8.88 -15.75
C LYS A 81 2.93 9.39 -15.04
N ALA A 82 3.15 10.70 -15.03
CA ALA A 82 4.28 11.32 -14.32
C ALA A 82 4.12 11.18 -12.80
N ASP A 83 2.89 11.24 -12.29
CA ASP A 83 2.61 11.07 -10.86
C ASP A 83 2.71 9.61 -10.43
N HIS A 84 2.41 8.65 -11.32
CA HIS A 84 2.74 7.24 -11.08
C HIS A 84 4.26 7.06 -10.91
N GLU A 85 5.08 7.67 -11.78
CA GLU A 85 6.53 7.61 -11.62
C GLU A 85 7.01 8.29 -10.33
N LYS A 86 6.42 9.44 -9.97
CA LYS A 86 6.68 10.10 -8.69
C LYS A 86 6.34 9.18 -7.52
N LEU A 87 5.18 8.53 -7.54
CA LEU A 87 4.78 7.57 -6.52
C LEU A 87 5.81 6.45 -6.38
N PHE A 88 6.24 5.84 -7.48
CA PHE A 88 7.23 4.77 -7.45
C PHE A 88 8.61 5.26 -7.01
N ASN A 89 8.98 6.50 -7.33
CA ASN A 89 10.22 7.09 -6.85
C ASN A 89 10.15 7.39 -5.36
N ASP A 90 9.06 8.00 -4.88
CA ASP A 90 8.82 8.26 -3.46
C ASP A 90 8.88 6.94 -2.68
N MET A 91 8.17 5.91 -3.14
CA MET A 91 8.23 4.55 -2.56
C MET A 91 9.63 3.95 -2.58
N LYS A 92 10.44 4.21 -3.61
CA LYS A 92 11.80 3.70 -3.72
C LYS A 92 12.78 4.44 -2.80
N GLU A 93 12.69 5.77 -2.71
CA GLU A 93 13.46 6.58 -1.77
C GLU A 93 13.18 6.16 -0.34
N ILE A 94 11.90 5.96 -0.09
CA ILE A 94 11.37 5.31 1.08
C ILE A 94 12.12 3.99 1.25
N PHE A 95 11.90 2.96 0.43
CA PHE A 95 12.53 1.62 0.56
C PHE A 95 14.04 1.67 0.82
N MET A 96 14.77 2.52 0.10
CA MET A 96 16.22 2.65 0.25
C MET A 96 16.69 3.42 1.51
N ALA A 97 15.79 3.99 2.32
CA ALA A 97 16.13 4.78 3.50
C ALA A 97 16.90 3.99 4.58
N ASP A 98 16.76 2.67 4.63
CA ASP A 98 17.52 1.78 5.53
C ASP A 98 18.83 1.25 4.90
N GLY A 99 19.15 1.71 3.68
CA GLY A 99 20.32 1.30 2.90
C GLY A 99 20.19 -0.06 2.23
N LYS A 100 19.01 -0.68 2.29
CA LYS A 100 18.72 -1.98 1.67
C LYS A 100 17.57 -1.83 0.67
N TYR A 101 17.60 -2.63 -0.38
CA TYR A 101 16.46 -2.81 -1.27
C TYR A 101 16.20 -4.30 -1.40
N ASN A 102 15.45 -4.82 -0.44
CA ASN A 102 15.31 -6.26 -0.23
C ASN A 102 14.28 -6.86 -1.21
N GLN A 103 14.15 -8.19 -1.19
CA GLN A 103 13.31 -8.92 -2.14
C GLN A 103 11.82 -8.55 -2.02
N LEU A 104 11.33 -8.31 -0.81
CA LEU A 104 9.96 -7.85 -0.58
C LEU A 104 9.74 -6.50 -1.24
N GLU A 105 10.61 -5.52 -1.00
CA GLU A 105 10.45 -4.17 -1.56
C GLU A 105 10.47 -4.18 -3.09
N GLN A 106 11.30 -5.06 -3.69
CA GLN A 106 11.30 -5.32 -5.13
C GLN A 106 10.00 -5.92 -5.62
N PHE A 107 9.48 -6.90 -4.89
CA PHE A 107 8.23 -7.56 -5.20
C PHE A 107 7.04 -6.59 -5.11
N ILE A 108 6.96 -5.81 -4.03
CA ILE A 108 5.97 -4.75 -3.83
C ILE A 108 6.02 -3.75 -4.99
N MET A 109 7.20 -3.26 -5.34
CA MET A 109 7.38 -2.33 -6.45
C MET A 109 6.91 -2.92 -7.79
N MET A 110 7.25 -4.18 -8.06
CA MET A 110 6.84 -4.88 -9.28
C MET A 110 5.32 -5.07 -9.34
N TYR A 111 4.73 -5.48 -8.22
CA TYR A 111 3.30 -5.78 -8.14
C TYR A 111 2.46 -4.50 -8.27
N LEU A 112 2.83 -3.43 -7.56
CA LEU A 112 2.14 -2.14 -7.66
C LEU A 112 2.23 -1.54 -9.06
N ARG A 113 3.38 -1.68 -9.75
CA ARG A 113 3.52 -1.29 -11.16
C ARG A 113 2.61 -2.05 -12.13
N ARG A 114 2.14 -3.24 -11.74
CA ARG A 114 1.26 -4.06 -12.57
C ARG A 114 -0.21 -3.68 -12.39
N ILE A 115 -0.61 -3.28 -11.18
CA ILE A 115 -2.01 -2.99 -10.85
C ILE A 115 -2.37 -1.50 -10.97
N LEU A 116 -1.40 -0.59 -10.87
CA LEU A 116 -1.54 0.87 -11.02
C LEU A 116 -1.25 1.33 -12.45
#